data_AF-A0A5N5T743-F1
#
_entry.id   AF-A0A5N5T743-F1
#
_cell.length_a   1.000
_cell.length_b   1.000
_cell.length_c   1.000
_cell.angle_alpha   90.00
_cell.angle_beta   90.00
_cell.angle_gamma   90.00
#
_symmetry.space_group_name_H-M   'P 1'
#
loop_
_entity.id
_entity.type
_entity.pdbx_description
1 polymer ?
#
loop_
_entity_poly.entity_id
_entity_poly.type
_entity_poly.pdbx_seq_one_letter_code
_entity_poly.pdbx_strand_id
1 'polypeptide(L)'
;MSEEEEEKPKKRGRKRKKREEEENDSADSSQSRIPSKREKIAFELEKDILHHINTDECNSKTWEECKSLLSDGKSAFLSAVEERFLCICCQLLVNEPVTTPCKHNVCSSCLQRSFKAEVFTCPACRFDLGKKFNTKPNIHLKNALKSLFPGYDAGR
;
A
#
# COMPACT_ATOMS: atom_id res chain seq x y z
N MET A 1 15.93 -12.93 -62.23
CA MET A 1 16.45 -14.30 -62.05
C MET A 1 15.72 -14.88 -60.86
N SER A 2 14.92 -15.93 -61.07
CA SER A 2 14.23 -16.73 -60.03
C SER A 2 13.24 -15.95 -59.14
N GLU A 3 11.91 -16.03 -59.29
CA GLU A 3 10.99 -17.20 -59.40
C GLU A 3 10.98 -17.94 -58.04
N GLU A 4 9.96 -17.76 -57.18
CA GLU A 4 8.63 -18.43 -57.13
C GLU A 4 8.66 -19.65 -56.15
N GLU A 5 7.58 -20.10 -55.50
CA GLU A 5 6.14 -19.78 -55.60
C GLU A 5 5.41 -19.89 -54.21
N GLU A 6 4.06 -20.00 -54.18
CA GLU A 6 3.24 -20.16 -52.96
C GLU A 6 3.16 -21.65 -52.46
N GLU A 7 2.23 -22.20 -51.65
CA GLU A 7 0.78 -22.01 -51.44
C GLU A 7 0.34 -22.21 -49.96
N LYS A 8 -0.69 -21.49 -49.52
CA LYS A 8 -1.60 -21.91 -48.43
C LYS A 8 -2.85 -22.50 -49.04
N PRO A 9 -3.45 -23.58 -48.51
CA PRO A 9 -4.93 -23.69 -48.54
C PRO A 9 -5.50 -24.57 -47.37
N LYS A 10 -6.78 -24.97 -47.14
CA LYS A 10 -8.14 -24.80 -47.73
C LYS A 10 -9.23 -24.60 -46.61
N LYS A 11 -9.58 -23.33 -46.26
CA LYS A 11 -10.81 -22.73 -45.61
C LYS A 11 -11.99 -23.62 -45.10
N ARG A 12 -12.76 -23.15 -44.09
CA ARG A 12 -14.28 -23.12 -43.99
C ARG A 12 -14.80 -22.61 -42.62
N GLY A 13 -15.95 -21.94 -42.45
CA GLY A 13 -16.76 -21.15 -43.41
C GLY A 13 -18.29 -21.07 -43.15
N ARG A 14 -18.82 -19.90 -42.72
CA ARG A 14 -20.27 -19.49 -42.65
C ARG A 14 -21.13 -20.20 -41.56
N LYS A 15 -22.34 -19.74 -41.14
CA LYS A 15 -23.28 -18.70 -41.65
C LYS A 15 -24.17 -18.12 -40.50
N ARG A 16 -24.64 -16.86 -40.60
CA ARG A 16 -25.72 -16.27 -39.75
C ARG A 16 -27.12 -16.61 -40.31
N LYS A 17 -28.15 -16.72 -39.44
CA LYS A 17 -29.58 -16.43 -39.74
C LYS A 17 -30.29 -15.87 -38.48
N LYS A 18 -31.58 -15.52 -38.58
CA LYS A 18 -32.38 -14.66 -37.67
C LYS A 18 -33.84 -15.18 -37.60
N ARG A 19 -34.56 -14.83 -36.53
CA ARG A 19 -36.02 -14.98 -36.28
C ARG A 19 -36.50 -16.43 -36.02
N GLU A 20 -37.66 -16.66 -35.39
CA GLU A 20 -38.78 -15.76 -34.99
C GLU A 20 -39.25 -16.05 -33.53
N GLU A 21 -40.33 -15.41 -33.06
CA GLU A 21 -40.93 -15.56 -31.71
C GLU A 21 -42.03 -16.64 -31.65
N GLU A 22 -42.37 -17.14 -30.44
CA GLU A 22 -43.75 -17.45 -30.01
C GLU A 22 -43.82 -17.71 -28.48
N GLU A 23 -44.98 -17.47 -27.87
CA GLU A 23 -45.23 -17.52 -26.41
C GLU A 23 -45.90 -18.83 -25.98
N ASN A 24 -45.68 -19.30 -24.73
CA ASN A 24 -46.76 -19.92 -23.95
C ASN A 24 -46.52 -19.82 -22.43
N ASP A 25 -47.61 -20.05 -21.69
CA ASP A 25 -47.95 -19.50 -20.37
C ASP A 25 -47.51 -20.34 -19.14
N SER A 26 -47.68 -19.72 -17.96
CA SER A 26 -48.04 -20.31 -16.65
C SER A 26 -47.00 -20.81 -15.63
N ALA A 27 -47.45 -20.67 -14.37
CA ALA A 27 -47.06 -21.35 -13.12
C ALA A 27 -45.72 -21.02 -12.42
N ASP A 28 -45.85 -20.13 -11.42
CA ASP A 28 -45.20 -20.12 -10.10
C ASP A 28 -44.09 -21.15 -9.75
N SER A 29 -42.92 -20.66 -9.32
CA SER A 29 -42.47 -20.94 -7.95
C SER A 29 -41.46 -19.91 -7.42
N SER A 30 -41.69 -19.45 -6.19
CA SER A 30 -40.87 -18.45 -5.51
C SER A 30 -39.48 -18.97 -5.09
N GLN A 31 -38.39 -18.48 -5.71
CA GLN A 31 -37.03 -18.60 -5.15
C GLN A 31 -36.27 -17.28 -5.17
N SER A 32 -36.14 -16.68 -3.99
CA SER A 32 -35.38 -15.45 -3.76
C SER A 32 -33.87 -15.71 -3.87
N ARG A 33 -33.22 -15.06 -4.84
CA ARG A 33 -31.75 -15.06 -4.95
C ARG A 33 -31.15 -14.15 -3.87
N ILE A 34 -31.02 -14.68 -2.66
CA ILE A 34 -30.30 -14.02 -1.56
C ILE A 34 -28.85 -13.79 -2.01
N PRO A 35 -28.38 -12.53 -2.14
CA PRO A 35 -26.97 -12.27 -2.39
C PRO A 35 -26.21 -12.64 -1.11
N SER A 36 -25.35 -13.66 -1.17
CA SER A 36 -24.45 -14.00 -0.08
C SER A 36 -23.35 -12.94 0.05
N LYS A 37 -23.72 -11.78 0.60
CA LYS A 37 -22.80 -10.71 1.00
C LYS A 37 -21.84 -11.31 2.03
N ARG A 38 -20.70 -11.81 1.55
CA ARG A 38 -19.54 -12.12 2.41
C ARG A 38 -19.15 -10.82 3.08
N GLU A 39 -19.58 -10.64 4.31
CA GLU A 39 -19.13 -9.55 5.14
C GLU A 39 -17.65 -9.80 5.39
N LYS A 40 -16.80 -8.98 4.77
CA LYS A 40 -15.38 -8.93 5.09
C LYS A 40 -15.31 -8.51 6.56
N ILE A 41 -15.04 -9.47 7.44
CA ILE A 41 -14.73 -9.17 8.84
C ILE A 41 -13.46 -8.31 8.81
N ALA A 42 -13.63 -7.02 9.07
CA ALA A 42 -12.52 -6.08 9.08
C ALA A 42 -11.52 -6.51 10.16
N PHE A 43 -10.23 -6.49 9.84
CA PHE A 43 -9.21 -6.83 10.82
C PHE A 43 -9.07 -5.69 11.85
N GLU A 44 -9.41 -5.97 13.10
CA GLU A 44 -9.23 -5.02 14.21
C GLU A 44 -7.78 -5.03 14.70
N LEU A 45 -7.22 -3.84 14.95
CA LEU A 45 -5.87 -3.67 15.49
C LEU A 45 -5.88 -3.77 17.02
N GLU A 46 -4.82 -4.36 17.58
CA GLU A 46 -4.61 -4.41 19.03
C GLU A 46 -4.54 -3.00 19.62
N LYS A 47 -5.09 -2.82 20.83
CA LYS A 47 -5.33 -1.50 21.44
C LYS A 47 -4.06 -0.65 21.58
N ASP A 48 -2.94 -1.27 21.92
CA ASP A 48 -1.66 -0.58 22.10
C ASP A 48 -1.07 -0.10 20.77
N ILE A 49 -1.24 -0.90 19.70
CA ILE A 49 -0.89 -0.51 18.33
C ILE A 49 -1.74 0.69 17.90
N LEU A 50 -3.05 0.64 18.13
CA LEU A 50 -3.97 1.72 17.80
C LEU A 50 -3.68 2.99 18.61
N HIS A 51 -3.30 2.86 19.88
CA HIS A 51 -2.85 3.98 20.72
C HIS A 51 -1.59 4.64 20.14
N HIS A 52 -0.55 3.87 19.79
CA HIS A 52 0.67 4.43 19.20
C HIS A 52 0.41 5.09 17.84
N ILE A 53 -0.40 4.48 16.96
CA ILE A 53 -0.82 5.04 15.68
C ILE A 53 -1.58 6.36 15.86
N ASN A 54 -2.52 6.43 16.79
CA ASN A 54 -3.35 7.63 16.98
C ASN A 54 -2.61 8.75 17.75
N THR A 55 -1.56 8.43 18.51
CA THR A 55 -0.70 9.44 19.16
C THR A 55 0.35 10.00 18.20
N ASP A 56 0.61 9.34 17.07
CA ASP A 56 1.49 9.84 16.01
C ASP A 56 0.79 10.88 15.10
N GLU A 57 0.33 11.97 15.70
CA GLU A 57 -0.36 13.08 15.02
C GLU A 57 0.41 13.60 13.80
N CYS A 58 1.75 13.55 13.84
CA CYS A 58 2.57 14.10 12.79
C CYS A 58 2.51 13.29 11.47
N ASN A 59 2.15 12.00 11.52
CA ASN A 59 1.91 11.13 10.38
C ASN A 59 0.41 10.74 10.20
N SER A 60 -0.52 11.46 10.84
CA SER A 60 -1.96 11.15 10.85
C SER A 60 -2.54 10.72 9.49
N LYS A 61 -2.29 11.50 8.44
CA LYS A 61 -2.72 11.19 7.06
C LYS A 61 -2.15 9.88 6.52
N THR A 62 -0.86 9.63 6.73
CA THR A 62 -0.21 8.37 6.32
C THR A 62 -0.84 7.18 7.04
N TRP A 63 -1.17 7.35 8.32
CA TRP A 63 -1.87 6.34 9.11
C TRP A 63 -3.34 6.17 8.71
N GLU A 64 -4.05 7.21 8.29
CA GLU A 64 -5.40 7.13 7.71
C GLU A 64 -5.40 6.37 6.38
N GLU A 65 -4.48 6.70 5.48
CA GLU A 65 -4.27 5.98 4.22
C GLU A 65 -4.01 4.49 4.47
N CYS A 66 -3.10 4.14 5.39
CA CYS A 66 -2.85 2.75 5.76
C CYS A 66 -4.08 2.08 6.41
N LYS A 67 -4.73 2.73 7.38
CA LYS A 67 -5.91 2.19 8.08
C LYS A 67 -7.09 1.91 7.14
N SER A 68 -7.23 2.62 6.02
CA SER A 68 -8.27 2.33 5.01
C SER A 68 -8.21 0.89 4.46
N LEU A 69 -6.99 0.34 4.34
CA LEU A 69 -6.71 -0.99 3.81
C LEU A 69 -6.94 -2.13 4.82
N LEU A 70 -7.30 -1.83 6.08
CA LEU A 70 -7.79 -2.85 7.03
C LEU A 70 -9.05 -3.56 6.51
N SER A 71 -9.82 -2.88 5.64
CA SER A 71 -10.98 -3.44 4.94
C SER A 71 -10.63 -4.48 3.85
N ASP A 72 -9.36 -4.55 3.44
CA ASP A 72 -8.79 -5.61 2.59
C ASP A 72 -7.94 -6.61 3.38
N GLY A 73 -7.88 -6.47 4.71
CA GLY A 73 -7.31 -7.42 5.66
C GLY A 73 -5.87 -7.11 6.09
N LYS A 74 -5.41 -7.84 7.12
CA LYS A 74 -4.13 -7.59 7.81
C LYS A 74 -2.93 -7.49 6.86
N SER A 75 -2.89 -8.30 5.79
CA SER A 75 -1.77 -8.29 4.84
C SER A 75 -1.70 -7.02 3.98
N ALA A 76 -2.85 -6.48 3.55
CA ALA A 76 -2.89 -5.24 2.77
C ALA A 76 -2.49 -4.03 3.62
N PHE A 77 -2.98 -3.98 4.87
CA PHE A 77 -2.55 -3.00 5.86
C PHE A 77 -1.04 -3.07 6.14
N LEU A 78 -0.48 -4.27 6.40
CA LEU A 78 0.95 -4.41 6.71
C LEU A 78 1.85 -4.02 5.54
N SER A 79 1.54 -4.45 4.31
CA SER A 79 2.30 -4.05 3.11
C SER A 79 2.34 -2.52 2.97
N ALA A 80 1.18 -1.86 3.11
CA ALA A 80 1.11 -0.41 3.02
C ALA A 80 1.88 0.30 4.14
N VAL A 81 1.85 -0.19 5.39
CA VAL A 81 2.65 0.39 6.47
C VAL A 81 4.15 0.19 6.20
N GLU A 82 4.57 -0.99 5.73
CA GLU A 82 5.97 -1.23 5.37
C GLU A 82 6.44 -0.28 4.27
N GLU A 83 5.71 -0.21 3.15
CA GLU A 83 5.97 0.66 2.00
C GLU A 83 6.01 2.15 2.38
N ARG A 84 5.01 2.65 3.12
CA ARG A 84 4.90 4.08 3.45
C ARG A 84 5.89 4.56 4.52
N PHE A 85 6.52 3.64 5.26
CA PHE A 85 7.55 3.95 6.24
C PHE A 85 8.94 3.39 5.89
N LEU A 86 9.20 3.05 4.62
CA LEU A 86 10.55 2.83 4.11
C LEU A 86 11.40 4.11 4.19
N CYS A 87 12.61 4.01 4.74
CA CYS A 87 13.55 5.11 4.73
C CYS A 87 14.28 5.20 3.38
N ILE A 88 14.02 6.27 2.62
CA ILE A 88 14.62 6.55 1.29
C ILE A 88 16.16 6.45 1.26
N CYS A 89 16.85 6.66 2.38
CA CYS A 89 18.30 6.62 2.46
C CYS A 89 18.89 5.20 2.57
N CYS A 90 18.13 4.23 3.07
CA CYS A 90 18.63 2.86 3.29
C CYS A 90 17.72 1.76 2.75
N GLN A 91 16.57 2.11 2.15
CA GLN A 91 15.62 1.17 1.52
C GLN A 91 15.15 0.05 2.46
N LEU A 92 14.99 0.39 3.75
CA LEU A 92 14.51 -0.48 4.82
C LEU A 92 13.49 0.28 5.68
N LEU A 93 12.58 -0.46 6.33
CA LEU A 93 11.62 0.09 7.29
C LEU A 93 12.33 0.93 8.37
N VAL A 94 11.84 2.14 8.60
CA VAL A 94 12.57 3.22 9.29
C VAL A 94 12.90 2.92 10.77
N ASN A 95 14.18 2.81 11.12
CA ASN A 95 14.66 2.67 12.51
C ASN A 95 15.01 4.05 13.10
N GLU A 96 14.73 4.26 14.38
CA GLU A 96 14.79 5.59 15.05
C GLU A 96 14.24 6.72 14.16
N PRO A 97 12.96 6.63 13.73
CA PRO A 97 12.39 7.54 12.73
C PRO A 97 12.41 8.99 13.17
N VAL A 98 12.93 9.88 12.33
CA VAL A 98 12.74 11.32 12.44
C VAL A 98 11.69 11.73 11.41
N THR A 99 10.53 12.18 11.88
CA THR A 99 9.48 12.76 11.02
C THR A 99 9.81 14.24 10.78
N THR A 100 10.01 14.62 9.53
CA THR A 100 10.39 16.00 9.16
C THR A 100 9.17 16.94 9.14
N PRO A 101 9.37 18.28 9.19
CA PRO A 101 8.28 19.25 9.03
C PRO A 101 7.56 19.09 7.68
N CYS A 102 8.30 18.71 6.64
CA CYS A 102 7.79 18.34 5.32
C CYS A 102 7.25 16.90 5.23
N LYS A 103 6.87 16.28 6.35
CA LYS A 103 6.08 15.03 6.44
C LYS A 103 6.72 13.77 5.83
N HIS A 104 8.05 13.67 5.87
CA HIS A 104 8.78 12.47 5.46
C HIS A 104 9.46 11.81 6.67
N ASN A 105 9.60 10.49 6.64
CA ASN A 105 10.22 9.71 7.71
C ASN A 105 11.59 9.17 7.27
N VAL A 106 12.63 9.47 8.06
CA VAL A 106 14.02 9.10 7.77
C VAL A 106 14.68 8.59 9.04
N CYS A 107 15.48 7.52 8.96
CA CYS A 107 16.20 7.01 10.14
C CYS A 107 17.11 8.10 10.71
N SER A 108 17.16 8.29 12.03
CA SER A 108 18.01 9.32 12.64
C SER A 108 19.48 9.16 12.22
N SER A 109 19.99 7.91 12.19
CA SER A 109 21.34 7.57 11.69
C SER A 109 21.57 7.84 10.20
N CYS A 110 20.51 7.91 9.38
CA CYS A 110 20.60 8.31 7.97
C CYS A 110 20.62 9.84 7.82
N LEU A 111 19.76 10.55 8.55
CA LEU A 111 19.71 12.01 8.53
C LEU A 111 20.97 12.64 9.12
N GLN A 112 21.50 12.08 10.21
CA GLN A 112 22.78 12.48 10.80
C GLN A 112 23.96 12.30 9.83
N ARG A 113 23.96 11.23 9.00
CA ARG A 113 24.98 11.05 7.95
C ARG A 113 24.87 12.12 6.86
N SER A 114 23.66 12.52 6.47
CA SER A 114 23.42 13.65 5.56
C SER A 114 23.97 14.97 6.14
N PHE A 115 23.66 15.27 7.40
CA PHE A 115 24.12 16.50 8.06
C PHE A 115 25.63 16.53 8.30
N LYS A 116 26.27 15.38 8.57
CA LYS A 116 27.73 15.25 8.65
C LYS A 116 28.43 15.53 7.31
N ALA A 117 27.74 15.31 6.19
CA ALA A 117 28.20 15.66 4.84
C ALA A 117 27.76 17.09 4.41
N GLU A 118 27.35 17.93 5.37
CA GLU A 118 26.81 19.28 5.14
C GLU A 118 25.55 19.38 4.26
N VAL A 119 24.83 18.27 4.06
CA VAL A 119 23.56 18.25 3.31
C VAL A 119 22.39 18.33 4.29
N PHE A 120 21.92 19.56 4.53
CA PHE A 120 20.87 19.89 5.50
C PHE A 120 19.43 19.83 4.96
N THR A 121 19.23 19.30 3.75
CA THR A 121 17.89 19.12 3.14
C THR A 121 17.28 17.77 3.47
N CYS A 122 15.95 17.67 3.43
CA CYS A 122 15.22 16.42 3.52
C CYS A 122 15.64 15.47 2.38
N PRO A 123 16.16 14.26 2.67
CA PRO A 123 16.61 13.33 1.63
C PRO A 123 15.55 12.91 0.61
N ALA A 124 14.27 12.92 0.98
CA ALA A 124 13.16 12.54 0.12
C ALA A 124 12.69 13.65 -0.83
N CYS A 125 12.45 14.86 -0.31
CA CYS A 125 11.80 15.96 -1.05
C CYS A 125 12.63 17.25 -1.18
N ARG A 126 13.89 17.26 -0.71
CA ARG A 126 14.86 18.37 -0.77
C ARG A 126 14.47 19.68 -0.08
N PHE A 127 13.33 19.74 0.60
CA PHE A 127 12.98 20.81 1.55
C PHE A 127 14.11 21.07 2.55
N ASP A 128 14.50 22.33 2.76
CA ASP A 128 15.57 22.68 3.70
C ASP A 128 15.11 22.50 5.16
N LEU A 129 15.89 21.75 5.94
CA LEU A 129 15.66 21.57 7.37
C LEU A 129 16.50 22.58 8.19
N GLY A 130 17.57 23.12 7.60
CA GLY A 130 18.50 24.06 8.22
C GLY A 130 19.53 23.40 9.16
N LYS A 131 20.71 24.03 9.29
CA LYS A 131 21.85 23.50 10.08
C LYS A 131 21.57 23.24 11.57
N LYS A 132 20.44 23.72 12.10
CA LYS A 132 20.03 23.57 13.52
C LYS A 132 18.87 22.58 13.73
N PHE A 133 18.49 21.81 12.70
CA PHE A 133 17.39 20.86 12.82
C PHE A 133 17.67 19.74 13.83
N ASN A 134 16.68 19.45 14.68
CA ASN A 134 16.79 18.45 15.74
C ASN A 134 16.41 17.05 15.22
N THR A 135 17.37 16.12 15.15
CA THR A 135 17.15 14.74 14.69
C THR A 135 16.55 13.82 15.77
N LYS A 136 15.68 14.35 16.66
CA LYS A 136 15.03 13.58 17.72
C LYS A 136 14.07 12.54 17.12
N PRO A 137 14.15 11.25 17.53
CA PRO A 137 13.21 10.24 17.06
C PRO A 137 11.75 10.49 17.51
N ASN A 138 10.83 10.17 16.61
CA ASN A 138 9.40 10.01 16.83
C ASN A 138 9.15 8.66 17.52
N ILE A 139 8.95 8.69 18.83
CA ILE A 139 8.72 7.49 19.64
C ILE A 139 7.40 6.78 19.32
N HIS A 140 6.38 7.50 18.84
CA HIS A 140 5.06 6.94 18.56
C HIS A 140 5.10 6.10 17.27
N LEU A 141 5.71 6.63 16.20
CA LEU A 141 5.99 5.85 15.00
C LEU A 141 6.92 4.66 15.30
N LYS A 142 8.00 4.86 16.07
CA LYS A 142 8.92 3.78 16.45
C LYS A 142 8.19 2.62 17.13
N ASN A 143 7.35 2.93 18.12
CA ASN A 143 6.64 1.92 18.89
C ASN A 143 5.55 1.23 18.06
N ALA A 144 4.80 1.98 17.22
CA ALA A 144 3.84 1.41 16.29
C ALA A 144 4.51 0.40 15.33
N LEU A 145 5.64 0.76 14.73
CA LEU A 145 6.39 -0.14 13.85
C LEU A 145 6.97 -1.35 14.61
N LYS A 146 7.46 -1.17 15.85
CA LYS A 146 8.01 -2.29 16.64
C LYS A 146 6.93 -3.32 17.03
N SER A 147 5.70 -2.89 17.30
CA SER A 147 4.57 -3.79 17.57
C SER A 147 4.00 -4.44 16.30
N LEU A 148 4.06 -3.76 15.15
CA LEU A 148 3.61 -4.30 13.86
C LEU A 148 4.62 -5.25 13.20
N PHE A 149 5.92 -5.00 13.38
CA PHE A 149 7.02 -5.76 12.78
C PHE A 149 8.07 -6.15 13.85
N PRO A 150 7.76 -7.08 14.79
CA PRO A 150 8.68 -7.44 15.86
C PRO A 150 10.05 -7.88 15.36
N GLY A 151 11.11 -7.19 15.80
CA GLY A 151 12.50 -7.49 15.42
C GLY A 151 13.03 -6.76 14.18
N TYR A 152 12.24 -5.91 13.51
CA TYR A 152 12.72 -5.11 12.36
C TYR A 152 13.90 -4.16 12.70
N ASP A 153 14.12 -3.91 13.99
CA ASP A 153 15.17 -3.09 14.57
C ASP A 153 16.42 -3.89 15.03
N ALA A 154 16.47 -5.20 14.78
CA ALA A 154 17.63 -6.03 15.14
C ALA A 154 18.88 -5.68 14.31
N GLY A 155 19.91 -5.13 14.97
CA GLY A 155 21.19 -4.76 14.34
C GLY A 155 21.13 -3.50 13.46
N ARG A 156 20.23 -2.57 13.75
CA ARG A 156 19.84 -1.42 12.90
C ARG A 156 20.21 -0.04 13.45
#